data_AF-A0A0H5Q4M3-F1
#
_entry.id   AF-A0A0H5Q4M3-F1
#
_cell.length_a   1.000
_cell.length_b   1.000
_cell.length_c   1.000
_cell.angle_alpha   90.00
_cell.angle_beta   90.00
_cell.angle_gamma   90.00
#
_symmetry.space_group_name_H-M   'P 1'
#
loop_
_entity.id
_entity.type
_entity.pdbx_description
1 polymer ?
#
loop_
_entity_poly.entity_id
_entity_poly.type
_entity_poly.pdbx_seq_one_letter_code
_entity_poly.pdbx_strand_id
1 'polypeptide(L)'
;MATWKGVFVIRYEIIIMDSSIDIYRNSIENYSIDVHFMTQNSPFGSPLGTNTKSRANRLHSGLQNIEQVNLCRVLSRAQKFILQEIARKILKRMQIRTTKNHPEGYKTFVHRVNYCLRCRIDSQKGVGVRINEERGTAHYDNLQRCGSVWTCAPCSGEITEVRKVELKQGIDNWRKKSGHVYLVTLTNRHHFGDDLEHLLKGQRNALEKLWRQRAVKEMLATLGYVGRITATEVTWSFDNGWHPHFHLLVFFDHEINAQGLQTFLANEWRNACRKAGLKLPSMERGVDVRDGTYADQYVAKWGLEHELTKGHVKKGRGESLTPFDLLRQYPESPELFGDLFREFADAFKGKRQLVWTKGLKELLAVDEKTDEEIIFETEKESILINELAGEIWELLVKYQQRAEYLEAIEKDYADNGDRAYQLVLKLANFYAKEIEENLA
;
A
#
# COMPACT_ATOMS: atom_id res chain seq x y z
N MET A 1 40.74 32.30 -15.95
CA MET A 1 41.50 31.04 -15.78
C MET A 1 42.21 31.08 -14.43
N ALA A 2 41.71 30.35 -13.43
CA ALA A 2 42.39 30.07 -12.15
C ALA A 2 41.57 28.95 -11.46
N THR A 3 41.90 27.68 -11.72
CA THR A 3 42.68 26.77 -10.86
C THR A 3 42.01 26.46 -9.52
N TRP A 4 41.35 25.30 -9.52
CA TRP A 4 40.93 24.54 -8.35
C TRP A 4 42.15 24.14 -7.50
N LYS A 5 42.08 24.37 -6.19
CA LYS A 5 42.86 23.65 -5.16
C LYS A 5 41.91 23.31 -4.02
N GLY A 6 41.89 22.03 -3.67
CA GLY A 6 41.00 21.47 -2.66
C GLY A 6 41.35 21.86 -1.23
N VAL A 7 40.39 21.62 -0.34
CA VAL A 7 40.59 21.57 1.11
C VAL A 7 39.83 20.36 1.63
N PHE A 8 40.59 19.41 2.19
CA PHE A 8 40.11 18.42 3.14
C PHE A 8 39.66 19.14 4.42
N VAL A 9 38.47 18.84 4.93
CA VAL A 9 38.21 18.94 6.38
C VAL A 9 37.40 17.73 6.81
N ILE A 10 37.98 16.99 7.75
CA ILE A 10 37.39 15.89 8.49
C ILE A 10 36.96 16.47 9.86
N ARG A 11 35.74 16.07 10.29
CA ARG A 11 35.23 15.86 11.65
C ARG A 11 34.44 16.95 12.43
N TYR A 12 33.28 16.43 12.86
CA TYR A 12 32.55 16.57 14.12
C TYR A 12 32.16 17.96 14.62
N GLU A 13 30.85 18.22 14.57
CA GLU A 13 30.16 18.84 15.71
C GLU A 13 28.93 17.99 16.08
N ILE A 14 28.93 17.58 17.34
CA ILE A 14 27.85 16.97 18.10
C ILE A 14 26.79 18.07 18.29
N ILE A 15 25.61 17.89 17.71
CA ILE A 15 24.46 18.74 17.99
C ILE A 15 23.26 17.83 18.25
N ILE A 16 22.70 18.00 19.44
CA ILE A 16 21.62 17.27 20.10
C ILE A 16 20.58 16.76 19.07
N MET A 17 20.60 15.44 18.86
CA MET A 17 19.84 14.71 17.85
C MET A 17 18.45 14.33 18.39
N ASP A 18 17.39 14.69 17.66
CA ASP A 18 16.11 13.97 17.77
C ASP A 18 16.34 12.57 17.19
N SER A 19 16.76 11.64 18.05
CA SER A 19 17.26 10.29 17.71
C SER A 19 16.33 9.47 16.82
N SER A 20 15.07 9.87 16.73
CA SER A 20 14.06 9.22 15.91
C SER A 20 14.10 9.61 14.42
N ILE A 21 14.80 10.68 14.03
CA ILE A 21 14.96 11.13 12.63
C ILE A 21 16.26 10.58 12.03
N ASP A 22 17.33 10.46 12.81
CA ASP A 22 18.62 9.96 12.31
C ASP A 22 18.67 8.43 12.18
N ILE A 23 17.86 7.69 12.93
CA ILE A 23 17.63 6.26 12.68
C ILE A 23 16.90 6.07 11.34
N TYR A 24 15.97 6.96 11.02
CA TYR A 24 15.27 6.95 9.74
C TYR A 24 16.20 7.31 8.59
N ARG A 25 17.02 8.35 8.72
CA ARG A 25 18.03 8.70 7.72
C ARG A 25 19.04 7.59 7.52
N ASN A 26 19.60 7.01 8.58
CA ASN A 26 20.55 5.89 8.44
C ASN A 26 19.91 4.63 7.84
N SER A 27 18.66 4.29 8.21
CA SER A 27 17.94 3.18 7.60
C SER A 27 17.65 3.47 6.12
N ILE A 28 17.11 4.65 5.79
CA ILE A 28 16.84 5.07 4.41
C ILE A 28 18.13 5.17 3.60
N GLU A 29 19.23 5.69 4.14
CA GLU A 29 20.53 5.83 3.46
C GLU A 29 21.17 4.46 3.21
N ASN A 30 21.18 3.57 4.21
CA ASN A 30 21.64 2.18 4.03
C ASN A 30 20.84 1.48 2.92
N TYR A 31 19.52 1.66 2.88
CA TYR A 31 18.67 1.06 1.85
C TYR A 31 18.67 1.84 0.51
N SER A 32 19.01 3.14 0.49
CA SER A 32 19.05 3.97 -0.73
C SER A 32 20.36 3.83 -1.50
N ILE A 33 21.48 3.56 -0.80
CA ILE A 33 22.79 3.30 -1.42
C ILE A 33 22.73 2.02 -2.29
N ASP A 34 22.07 0.97 -1.81
CA ASP A 34 21.90 -0.29 -2.54
C ASP A 34 21.04 -0.15 -3.81
N VAL A 35 20.01 0.71 -3.77
CA VAL A 35 19.12 0.99 -4.92
C VAL A 35 19.84 1.79 -6.02
N HIS A 36 20.73 2.72 -5.65
CA HIS A 36 21.48 3.51 -6.63
C HIS A 36 22.48 2.66 -7.42
N PHE A 37 23.09 1.66 -6.77
CA PHE A 37 23.97 0.68 -7.44
C PHE A 37 23.24 -0.24 -8.43
N MET A 38 21.95 -0.56 -8.18
CA MET A 38 21.17 -1.46 -9.06
C MET A 38 20.53 -0.76 -10.26
N THR A 39 20.12 0.51 -10.13
CA THR A 39 19.50 1.25 -11.24
C THR A 39 20.49 1.66 -12.35
N GLN A 40 21.80 1.62 -12.08
CA GLN A 40 22.81 1.86 -13.12
C GLN A 40 23.00 0.67 -14.08
N ASN A 41 22.46 -0.51 -13.76
CA ASN A 41 22.63 -1.73 -14.58
C ASN A 41 21.33 -2.25 -15.23
N SER A 42 20.30 -1.42 -15.41
CA SER A 42 19.12 -1.80 -16.18
C SER A 42 18.63 -0.65 -17.06
N PRO A 43 18.86 -0.69 -18.39
CA PRO A 43 18.25 0.27 -19.30
C PRO A 43 16.79 -0.14 -19.51
N PHE A 44 15.88 0.36 -18.66
CA PHE A 44 14.46 0.36 -19.01
C PHE A 44 14.19 1.59 -19.90
N GLY A 45 14.01 1.31 -21.19
CA GLY A 45 13.94 2.29 -22.26
C GLY A 45 12.69 3.17 -22.27
N SER A 46 12.91 4.38 -22.79
CA SER A 46 11.90 5.29 -23.36
C SER A 46 11.58 4.88 -24.82
N PRO A 47 10.51 5.41 -25.46
CA PRO A 47 9.67 4.65 -26.38
C PRO A 47 10.06 4.73 -27.87
N LEU A 48 9.60 3.70 -28.62
CA LEU A 48 9.47 3.54 -30.08
C LEU A 48 10.69 3.06 -30.89
N GLY A 49 10.48 2.02 -31.72
CA GLY A 49 11.35 1.67 -32.85
C GLY A 49 11.45 0.16 -33.17
N THR A 50 11.08 -0.23 -34.38
CA THR A 50 10.99 -1.60 -34.93
C THR A 50 12.31 -2.39 -35.03
N ASN A 51 12.19 -3.72 -34.86
CA ASN A 51 13.09 -4.81 -35.29
C ASN A 51 14.54 -4.82 -34.76
N THR A 52 14.87 -5.74 -33.85
CA THR A 52 16.07 -6.62 -33.91
C THR A 52 15.95 -7.76 -32.89
N LYS A 53 16.23 -8.99 -33.33
CA LYS A 53 16.16 -10.24 -32.55
C LYS A 53 17.26 -10.30 -31.49
N SER A 54 16.89 -10.54 -30.22
CA SER A 54 17.81 -10.86 -29.13
C SER A 54 17.98 -12.38 -28.98
N ARG A 55 19.21 -12.88 -29.07
CA ARG A 55 19.60 -14.25 -28.69
C ARG A 55 19.91 -14.26 -27.18
N ALA A 56 19.21 -15.10 -26.44
CA ALA A 56 19.36 -15.27 -25.00
C ALA A 56 20.58 -16.15 -24.63
N ASN A 57 21.48 -15.63 -23.79
CA ASN A 57 22.38 -16.47 -22.98
C ASN A 57 21.63 -16.88 -21.70
N ARG A 58 21.02 -18.07 -21.74
CA ARG A 58 20.48 -18.77 -20.57
C ARG A 58 21.63 -19.55 -19.94
N LEU A 59 22.09 -19.15 -18.75
CA LEU A 59 22.73 -20.02 -17.73
C LEU A 59 23.20 -19.23 -16.49
N HIS A 60 23.39 -17.90 -16.56
CA HIS A 60 23.75 -17.06 -15.40
C HIS A 60 22.58 -16.34 -14.70
N SER A 61 21.38 -16.37 -15.27
CA SER A 61 20.22 -15.58 -14.81
C SER A 61 19.50 -16.15 -13.58
N GLY A 62 19.73 -17.41 -13.21
CA GLY A 62 18.96 -18.07 -12.13
C GLY A 62 19.33 -17.58 -10.72
N LEU A 63 20.63 -17.51 -10.41
CA LEU A 63 21.13 -17.10 -9.09
C LEU A 63 21.02 -15.59 -8.87
N GLN A 64 21.33 -14.79 -9.90
CA GLN A 64 21.16 -13.32 -9.86
C GLN A 64 19.68 -12.91 -9.67
N ASN A 65 18.74 -13.65 -10.26
CA ASN A 65 17.32 -13.38 -10.06
C ASN A 65 16.85 -13.70 -8.64
N ILE A 66 17.38 -14.74 -7.99
CA ILE A 66 16.98 -15.12 -6.62
C ILE A 66 17.53 -14.10 -5.61
N GLU A 67 18.79 -13.70 -5.73
CA GLU A 67 19.38 -12.65 -4.86
C GLU A 67 18.68 -11.31 -5.04
N GLN A 68 18.35 -10.91 -6.27
CA GLN A 68 17.65 -9.67 -6.57
C GLN A 68 16.21 -9.67 -6.02
N VAL A 69 15.49 -10.80 -6.14
CA VAL A 69 14.15 -10.97 -5.56
C VAL A 69 14.19 -10.93 -4.04
N ASN A 70 15.18 -11.56 -3.41
CA ASN A 70 15.37 -11.55 -1.96
C ASN A 70 15.69 -10.14 -1.43
N LEU A 71 16.58 -9.40 -2.10
CA LEU A 71 16.89 -8.03 -1.74
C LEU A 71 15.67 -7.12 -1.87
N CYS A 72 14.92 -7.23 -2.98
CA CYS A 72 13.69 -6.47 -3.19
C CYS A 72 12.65 -6.74 -2.08
N ARG A 73 12.54 -7.99 -1.63
CA ARG A 73 11.65 -8.41 -0.53
C ARG A 73 12.03 -7.79 0.81
N VAL A 74 13.31 -7.84 1.18
CA VAL A 74 13.84 -7.23 2.42
C VAL A 74 13.59 -5.72 2.43
N LEU A 75 13.92 -5.04 1.33
CA LEU A 75 13.69 -3.61 1.15
C LEU A 75 12.21 -3.26 1.28
N SER A 76 11.33 -4.03 0.62
CA SER A 76 9.87 -3.86 0.71
C SER A 76 9.36 -4.00 2.15
N ARG A 77 9.87 -5.00 2.91
CA ARG A 77 9.50 -5.20 4.32
C ARG A 77 9.96 -4.03 5.19
N ALA A 78 11.22 -3.61 5.08
CA ALA A 78 11.75 -2.47 5.83
C ALA A 78 10.94 -1.20 5.55
N GLN A 79 10.68 -0.91 4.27
CA GLN A 79 9.86 0.22 3.86
C GLN A 79 8.45 0.17 4.44
N LYS A 80 7.78 -0.99 4.44
CA LYS A 80 6.45 -1.16 5.06
C LYS A 80 6.48 -0.80 6.55
N PHE A 81 7.48 -1.24 7.32
CA PHE A 81 7.62 -0.88 8.72
C PHE A 81 7.92 0.61 8.93
N ILE A 82 8.80 1.21 8.12
CA ILE A 82 9.10 2.65 8.14
C ILE A 82 7.83 3.47 7.91
N LEU A 83 7.05 3.15 6.88
CA LEU A 83 5.80 3.84 6.58
C LEU A 83 4.78 3.69 7.71
N GLN A 84 4.68 2.49 8.31
CA GLN A 84 3.83 2.28 9.49
C GLN A 84 4.22 3.21 10.65
N GLU A 85 5.53 3.41 10.86
CA GLU A 85 6.02 4.28 11.92
C GLU A 85 5.73 5.76 11.68
N ILE A 86 5.86 6.23 10.44
CA ILE A 86 5.48 7.60 10.07
C ILE A 86 3.97 7.80 10.25
N ALA A 87 3.15 6.87 9.75
CA ALA A 87 1.71 6.91 9.91
C ALA A 87 1.31 7.02 11.39
N ARG A 88 1.97 6.26 12.27
CA ARG A 88 1.74 6.30 13.71
C ARG A 88 2.16 7.63 14.35
N LYS A 89 3.29 8.20 13.93
CA LYS A 89 3.74 9.53 14.38
C LYS A 89 2.73 10.63 14.03
N ILE A 90 2.05 10.51 12.89
CA ILE A 90 1.02 11.45 12.42
C ILE A 90 -0.33 11.21 13.12
N LEU A 91 -0.78 9.95 13.23
CA LEU A 91 -2.14 9.58 13.62
C LEU A 91 -2.30 9.33 15.13
N LYS A 92 -2.00 10.35 15.94
CA LYS A 92 -2.01 10.26 17.42
C LYS A 92 -3.36 10.51 18.07
N ARG A 93 -4.38 10.93 17.31
CA ARG A 93 -5.70 11.30 17.86
C ARG A 93 -6.32 10.11 18.60
N MET A 94 -6.72 10.35 19.85
CA MET A 94 -7.43 9.39 20.69
C MET A 94 -8.92 9.68 20.74
N GLN A 95 -9.70 8.67 21.09
CA GLN A 95 -11.14 8.70 21.30
C GLN A 95 -11.49 7.81 22.52
N ILE A 96 -12.64 8.05 23.12
CA ILE A 96 -13.21 7.14 24.13
C ILE A 96 -14.14 6.17 23.40
N ARG A 97 -13.97 4.86 23.63
CA ARG A 97 -14.89 3.84 23.13
C ARG A 97 -15.51 3.10 24.30
N THR A 98 -16.81 2.86 24.22
CA THR A 98 -17.55 2.02 25.14
C THR A 98 -17.79 0.66 24.50
N THR A 99 -17.74 -0.39 25.31
CA THR A 99 -18.10 -1.76 24.90
C THR A 99 -18.99 -2.38 25.98
N LYS A 100 -19.60 -3.53 25.69
CA LYS A 100 -20.37 -4.27 26.71
C LYS A 100 -19.54 -4.56 27.97
N ASN A 101 -18.24 -4.80 27.81
CA ASN A 101 -17.32 -5.13 28.91
C ASN A 101 -16.66 -3.90 29.54
N HIS A 102 -16.76 -2.73 28.90
CA HIS A 102 -16.22 -1.45 29.37
C HIS A 102 -17.27 -0.34 29.18
N PRO A 103 -18.36 -0.36 29.96
CA PRO A 103 -19.42 0.66 29.90
C PRO A 103 -18.92 2.04 30.29
N GLU A 104 -17.94 2.13 31.19
CA GLU A 104 -17.23 3.36 31.58
C GLU A 104 -16.44 4.00 30.44
N GLY A 105 -16.15 3.20 29.40
CA GLY A 105 -15.36 3.60 28.25
C GLY A 105 -13.87 3.60 28.53
N TYR A 106 -13.08 3.33 27.48
CA TYR A 106 -11.63 3.37 27.55
C TYR A 106 -11.05 4.23 26.44
N LYS A 107 -9.91 4.87 26.73
CA LYS A 107 -9.17 5.66 25.75
C LYS A 107 -8.48 4.74 24.76
N THR A 108 -8.64 5.02 23.46
CA THR A 108 -8.01 4.27 22.38
C THR A 108 -7.70 5.19 21.21
N PHE A 109 -6.73 4.84 20.37
CA PHE A 109 -6.49 5.58 19.14
C PHE A 109 -7.69 5.52 18.19
N VAL A 110 -7.91 6.61 17.45
CA VAL A 110 -8.87 6.67 16.34
C VAL A 110 -8.46 5.71 15.23
N HIS A 111 -7.16 5.63 14.95
CA HIS A 111 -6.58 4.77 13.93
C HIS A 111 -5.75 3.66 14.57
N ARG A 112 -6.14 2.40 14.33
CA ARG A 112 -5.55 1.20 14.95
C ARG A 112 -4.11 0.91 14.51
N VAL A 113 -3.58 1.60 13.49
CA VAL A 113 -2.17 1.46 13.06
C VAL A 113 -1.19 1.66 14.22
N ASN A 114 -1.57 2.44 15.23
CA ASN A 114 -0.78 2.65 16.45
C ASN A 114 -0.47 1.37 17.25
N TYR A 115 -1.33 0.35 17.16
CA TYR A 115 -1.18 -0.93 17.88
C TYR A 115 -0.60 -2.06 16.99
N CYS A 116 -0.72 -1.90 15.67
CA CYS A 116 -0.45 -2.96 14.70
C CYS A 116 1.02 -3.37 14.70
N LEU A 117 1.30 -4.68 14.79
CA LEU A 117 2.66 -5.25 14.85
C LEU A 117 3.53 -4.56 15.91
N ARG A 118 2.92 -4.27 17.06
CA ARG A 118 3.53 -3.60 18.23
C ARG A 118 2.98 -4.15 19.53
N CYS A 119 1.66 -4.15 19.68
CA CYS A 119 1.01 -4.68 20.87
C CYS A 119 0.75 -6.18 20.71
N ARG A 120 0.97 -6.93 21.78
CA ARG A 120 0.63 -8.36 21.83
C ARG A 120 -0.88 -8.57 21.82
N ILE A 121 -1.32 -9.70 21.27
CA ILE A 121 -2.72 -10.15 21.37
C ILE A 121 -2.95 -10.74 22.76
N ASP A 122 -2.10 -11.69 23.15
CA ASP A 122 -2.06 -12.31 24.47
C ASP A 122 -0.83 -11.81 25.23
N SER A 123 -1.07 -11.13 26.36
CA SER A 123 0.00 -10.58 27.20
C SER A 123 0.77 -11.65 27.98
N GLN A 124 0.21 -12.85 28.11
CA GLN A 124 0.84 -13.98 28.81
C GLN A 124 1.85 -14.74 27.93
N LYS A 125 1.85 -14.49 26.62
CA LYS A 125 2.76 -15.12 25.65
C LYS A 125 3.82 -14.13 25.18
N GLY A 126 4.98 -14.63 24.79
CA GLY A 126 5.97 -13.86 24.04
C GLY A 126 5.50 -13.53 22.62
N VAL A 127 6.34 -12.84 21.87
CA VAL A 127 6.11 -12.61 20.43
C VAL A 127 6.68 -13.79 19.67
N GLY A 128 5.81 -14.57 19.02
CA GLY A 128 6.24 -15.70 18.22
C GLY A 128 6.99 -15.23 16.98
N VAL A 129 8.01 -15.97 16.59
CA VAL A 129 8.74 -15.77 15.34
C VAL A 129 8.59 -17.07 14.56
N ARG A 130 8.01 -16.96 13.36
CA ARG A 130 7.65 -18.11 12.54
C ARG A 130 8.35 -18.05 11.20
N ILE A 131 8.67 -19.20 10.61
CA ILE A 131 9.19 -19.30 9.26
C ILE A 131 8.27 -20.15 8.39
N ASN A 132 8.03 -19.68 7.17
CA ASN A 132 7.46 -20.49 6.10
C ASN A 132 8.64 -21.05 5.31
N GLU A 133 8.85 -22.37 5.39
CA GLU A 133 10.01 -23.04 4.79
C GLU A 133 9.94 -23.03 3.26
N GLU A 134 8.74 -23.16 2.68
CA GLU A 134 8.56 -23.15 1.21
C GLU A 134 8.98 -21.81 0.59
N ARG A 135 8.70 -20.70 1.29
CA ARG A 135 9.00 -19.35 0.81
C ARG A 135 10.32 -18.82 1.36
N GLY A 136 10.90 -19.45 2.38
CA GLY A 136 12.06 -18.94 3.11
C GLY A 136 11.80 -17.59 3.79
N THR A 137 10.57 -17.34 4.23
CA THR A 137 10.18 -16.04 4.79
C THR A 137 9.74 -16.14 6.24
N ALA A 138 10.26 -15.25 7.08
CA ALA A 138 9.88 -15.12 8.48
C ALA A 138 8.82 -14.03 8.71
N HIS A 139 8.02 -14.23 9.74
CA HIS A 139 7.03 -13.27 10.24
C HIS A 139 6.85 -13.37 11.75
N TYR A 140 6.21 -12.35 12.31
CA TYR A 140 5.84 -12.30 13.73
C TYR A 140 4.43 -12.84 13.97
N ASP A 141 4.24 -13.45 15.13
CA ASP A 141 3.01 -14.03 15.66
C ASP A 141 2.70 -13.43 17.05
N ASN A 142 1.47 -13.61 17.54
CA ASN A 142 0.95 -13.00 18.78
C ASN A 142 0.99 -11.45 18.77
N LEU A 143 0.84 -10.82 17.61
CA LEU A 143 0.80 -9.36 17.48
C LEU A 143 -0.52 -8.89 16.89
N GLN A 144 -1.04 -7.80 17.45
CA GLN A 144 -2.28 -7.19 16.94
C GLN A 144 -2.09 -6.72 15.50
N ARG A 145 -3.15 -6.87 14.70
CA ARG A 145 -3.20 -6.42 13.30
C ARG A 145 -4.38 -5.46 13.13
N CYS A 146 -4.15 -4.33 12.45
CA CYS A 146 -5.18 -3.29 12.38
C CYS A 146 -6.19 -3.47 11.23
N GLY A 147 -5.86 -4.28 10.21
CA GLY A 147 -6.71 -4.50 9.03
C GLY A 147 -6.86 -3.30 8.10
N SER A 148 -6.07 -2.24 8.28
CA SER A 148 -6.23 -1.02 7.47
C SER A 148 -5.39 -1.07 6.20
N VAL A 149 -6.06 -1.22 5.05
CA VAL A 149 -5.44 -1.06 3.72
C VAL A 149 -4.98 0.37 3.44
N TRP A 150 -5.55 1.36 4.14
CA TRP A 150 -5.33 2.78 3.88
C TRP A 150 -4.19 3.36 4.70
N THR A 151 -4.12 3.02 6.00
CA THR A 151 -3.23 3.71 6.95
C THR A 151 -2.03 2.89 7.40
N CYS A 152 -1.98 1.60 7.05
CA CYS A 152 -0.97 0.67 7.55
C CYS A 152 -0.34 -0.11 6.39
N ALA A 153 0.87 0.28 5.99
CA ALA A 153 1.59 -0.36 4.89
C ALA A 153 1.76 -1.89 5.06
N PRO A 154 2.07 -2.45 6.25
CA PRO A 154 2.10 -3.91 6.44
C PRO A 154 0.76 -4.60 6.16
N CYS A 155 -0.35 -4.11 6.72
CA CYS A 155 -1.69 -4.68 6.45
C CYS A 155 -2.12 -4.48 4.99
N SER A 156 -1.85 -3.29 4.43
CA SER A 156 -2.16 -2.96 3.04
C SER A 156 -1.46 -3.90 2.06
N GLY A 157 -0.17 -4.20 2.28
CA GLY A 157 0.57 -5.14 1.47
C GLY A 157 -0.08 -6.53 1.46
N GLU A 158 -0.31 -7.12 2.63
CA GLU A 158 -0.91 -8.46 2.73
C GLU A 158 -2.31 -8.54 2.13
N ILE A 159 -3.20 -7.59 2.46
CA ILE A 159 -4.57 -7.58 1.96
C ILE A 159 -4.57 -7.39 0.44
N THR A 160 -3.82 -6.43 -0.08
CA THR A 160 -3.87 -6.10 -1.51
C THR A 160 -3.35 -7.26 -2.37
N GLU A 161 -2.36 -8.03 -1.92
CA GLU A 161 -1.90 -9.22 -2.64
C GLU A 161 -3.00 -10.28 -2.77
N VAL A 162 -3.73 -10.57 -1.69
CA VAL A 162 -4.87 -11.50 -1.77
C VAL A 162 -5.97 -10.95 -2.66
N ARG A 163 -6.32 -9.67 -2.53
CA ARG A 163 -7.32 -9.01 -3.38
C ARG A 163 -6.93 -9.01 -4.86
N LYS A 164 -5.63 -8.90 -5.19
CA LYS A 164 -5.12 -9.02 -6.56
C LYS A 164 -5.34 -10.42 -7.13
N VAL A 165 -5.09 -11.46 -6.33
CA VAL A 165 -5.38 -12.85 -6.69
C VAL A 165 -6.88 -13.05 -6.94
N GLU A 166 -7.74 -12.55 -6.05
CA GLU A 166 -9.20 -12.61 -6.22
C GLU A 166 -9.66 -11.93 -7.51
N LEU A 167 -9.15 -10.72 -7.80
CA LEU A 167 -9.46 -9.99 -9.04
C LEU A 167 -9.05 -10.80 -10.27
N LYS A 168 -7.82 -11.31 -10.29
CA LYS A 168 -7.29 -12.11 -11.40
C LYS A 168 -8.11 -13.38 -11.61
N GLN A 169 -8.38 -14.13 -10.54
CA GLN A 169 -9.22 -15.32 -10.58
C GLN A 169 -10.61 -15.01 -11.14
N GLY A 170 -11.24 -13.92 -10.67
CA GLY A 170 -12.56 -13.52 -11.14
C GLY A 170 -12.59 -13.19 -12.64
N ILE A 171 -11.60 -12.42 -13.12
CA ILE A 171 -11.46 -12.10 -14.55
C ILE A 171 -11.21 -13.36 -15.38
N ASP A 172 -10.28 -14.21 -14.96
CA ASP A 172 -9.91 -15.43 -15.70
C ASP A 172 -11.10 -16.40 -15.76
N ASN A 173 -11.83 -16.57 -14.66
CA ASN A 173 -13.03 -17.41 -14.62
C ASN A 173 -14.18 -16.86 -15.48
N TRP A 174 -14.32 -15.54 -15.58
CA TRP A 174 -15.31 -14.93 -16.46
C TRP A 174 -14.99 -15.17 -17.94
N ARG A 175 -13.72 -14.98 -18.33
CA ARG A 175 -13.26 -15.19 -19.71
C ARG A 175 -13.40 -16.64 -20.17
N LYS A 176 -13.21 -17.61 -19.27
CA LYS A 176 -13.48 -19.04 -19.56
C LYS A 176 -14.95 -19.31 -19.95
N LYS A 177 -15.87 -18.45 -19.53
CA LYS A 177 -17.29 -18.48 -19.90
C LYS A 177 -17.60 -17.60 -21.13
N SER A 178 -16.58 -17.25 -21.92
CA SER A 178 -16.66 -16.31 -23.05
C SER A 178 -17.13 -14.90 -22.66
N GLY A 179 -17.01 -14.54 -21.38
CA GLY A 179 -17.40 -13.24 -20.88
C GLY A 179 -16.34 -12.16 -21.12
N HIS A 180 -16.80 -10.91 -21.23
CA HIS A 180 -15.97 -9.74 -21.49
C HIS A 180 -15.87 -8.84 -20.25
N VAL A 181 -14.71 -8.21 -20.04
CA VAL A 181 -14.44 -7.29 -18.92
C VAL A 181 -13.90 -5.98 -19.47
N TYR A 182 -14.45 -4.87 -18.98
CA TYR A 182 -14.02 -3.53 -19.35
C TYR A 182 -13.64 -2.72 -18.10
N LEU A 183 -12.57 -1.95 -18.22
CA LEU A 183 -12.17 -0.99 -17.20
C LEU A 183 -12.89 0.34 -17.49
N VAL A 184 -13.75 0.76 -16.56
CA VAL A 184 -14.44 2.04 -16.60
C VAL A 184 -13.86 2.93 -15.51
N THR A 185 -13.36 4.11 -15.88
CA THR A 185 -12.88 5.12 -14.93
C THR A 185 -13.89 6.24 -14.85
N LEU A 186 -14.34 6.60 -13.64
CA LEU A 186 -15.25 7.71 -13.40
C LEU A 186 -14.57 8.81 -12.59
N THR A 187 -14.57 10.02 -13.15
CA THR A 187 -13.91 11.20 -12.56
C THR A 187 -14.86 12.39 -12.57
N ASN A 188 -14.81 13.23 -11.53
CA ASN A 188 -15.47 14.55 -11.54
C ASN A 188 -14.41 15.66 -11.49
N ARG A 189 -14.82 16.86 -11.91
CA ARG A 189 -13.99 18.05 -11.71
C ARG A 189 -13.84 18.33 -10.21
N HIS A 190 -12.65 18.79 -9.85
CA HIS A 190 -12.26 19.28 -8.54
C HIS A 190 -11.12 20.30 -8.75
N HIS A 191 -10.73 20.99 -7.71
CA HIS A 191 -9.59 21.90 -7.70
C HIS A 191 -8.83 21.78 -6.38
N PHE A 192 -7.66 22.41 -6.30
CA PHE A 192 -6.73 22.34 -5.18
C PHE A 192 -7.36 22.51 -3.78
N GLY A 193 -8.30 23.46 -3.61
CA GLY A 193 -8.93 23.73 -2.32
C GLY A 193 -10.17 22.88 -1.98
N ASP A 194 -10.49 21.83 -2.74
CA ASP A 194 -11.64 20.98 -2.41
C ASP A 194 -11.28 19.99 -1.28
N ASP A 195 -12.13 19.91 -0.26
CA ASP A 195 -12.00 18.98 0.87
C ASP A 195 -12.24 17.52 0.44
N LEU A 196 -11.36 16.60 0.86
CA LEU A 196 -11.42 15.20 0.45
C LEU A 196 -12.67 14.48 0.93
N GLU A 197 -13.12 14.71 2.17
CA GLU A 197 -14.30 14.03 2.71
C GLU A 197 -15.56 14.42 1.93
N HIS A 198 -15.72 15.71 1.64
CA HIS A 198 -16.80 16.23 0.81
C HIS A 198 -16.75 15.68 -0.62
N LEU A 199 -15.56 15.64 -1.25
CA LEU A 199 -15.39 15.04 -2.57
C LEU A 199 -15.84 13.57 -2.58
N LEU A 200 -15.34 12.75 -1.64
CA LEU A 200 -15.68 11.33 -1.55
C LEU A 200 -17.17 11.10 -1.28
N LYS A 201 -17.78 11.91 -0.40
CA LYS A 201 -19.22 11.84 -0.11
C LYS A 201 -20.05 12.19 -1.34
N GLY A 202 -19.69 13.26 -2.04
CA GLY A 202 -20.35 13.66 -3.29
C GLY A 202 -20.18 12.60 -4.38
N GLN A 203 -18.98 12.06 -4.55
CA GLN A 203 -18.67 11.01 -5.52
C GLN A 203 -19.46 9.73 -5.26
N ARG A 204 -19.53 9.28 -4.00
CA ARG A 204 -20.37 8.13 -3.62
C ARG A 204 -21.83 8.37 -3.98
N ASN A 205 -22.36 9.55 -3.65
CA ASN A 205 -23.74 9.91 -3.96
C ASN A 205 -23.99 9.95 -5.49
N ALA A 206 -23.04 10.48 -6.26
CA ALA A 206 -23.09 10.45 -7.72
C ALA A 206 -23.04 9.01 -8.26
N LEU A 207 -22.17 8.14 -7.72
CA LEU A 207 -22.09 6.75 -8.12
C LEU A 207 -23.42 6.02 -7.85
N GLU A 208 -23.97 6.16 -6.65
CA GLU A 208 -25.29 5.59 -6.31
C GLU A 208 -26.39 6.12 -7.24
N LYS A 209 -26.36 7.41 -7.59
CA LYS A 209 -27.29 8.00 -8.55
C LYS A 209 -27.14 7.41 -9.94
N LEU A 210 -25.91 7.29 -10.47
CA LEU A 210 -25.63 6.71 -11.79
C LEU A 210 -26.30 5.34 -11.94
N TRP A 211 -26.01 4.41 -11.01
CA TRP A 211 -26.53 3.04 -11.08
C TRP A 211 -28.03 2.92 -10.79
N ARG A 212 -28.66 3.94 -10.22
CA ARG A 212 -30.12 3.99 -10.01
C ARG A 212 -30.88 4.53 -11.22
N GLN A 213 -30.22 5.20 -12.16
CA GLN A 213 -30.87 5.78 -13.32
C GLN A 213 -31.51 4.70 -14.20
N ARG A 214 -32.75 4.94 -14.63
CA ARG A 214 -33.50 4.04 -15.50
C ARG A 214 -32.77 3.79 -16.83
N ALA A 215 -32.32 4.86 -17.49
CA ALA A 215 -31.59 4.77 -18.75
C ALA A 215 -30.34 3.90 -18.62
N VAL A 216 -29.57 4.05 -17.54
CA VAL A 216 -28.36 3.25 -17.28
C VAL A 216 -28.72 1.78 -17.08
N LYS A 217 -29.76 1.47 -16.31
CA LYS A 217 -30.21 0.08 -16.10
C LYS A 217 -30.68 -0.58 -17.40
N GLU A 218 -31.49 0.12 -18.18
CA GLU A 218 -32.02 -0.37 -19.46
C GLU A 218 -30.87 -0.61 -20.45
N MET A 219 -29.97 0.36 -20.62
CA MET A 219 -28.79 0.23 -21.49
C MET A 219 -27.92 -0.96 -21.08
N LEU A 220 -27.56 -1.06 -19.80
CA LEU A 220 -26.71 -2.15 -19.32
C LEU A 220 -27.36 -3.53 -19.47
N ALA A 221 -28.68 -3.63 -19.26
CA ALA A 221 -29.41 -4.87 -19.51
C ALA A 221 -29.34 -5.28 -20.99
N THR A 222 -29.47 -4.33 -21.93
CA THR A 222 -29.33 -4.63 -23.37
C THR A 222 -27.92 -5.05 -23.77
N LEU A 223 -26.90 -4.59 -23.04
CA LEU A 223 -25.49 -4.91 -23.27
C LEU A 223 -25.05 -6.20 -22.55
N GLY A 224 -25.95 -6.91 -21.88
CA GLY A 224 -25.60 -8.15 -21.17
C GLY A 224 -24.79 -7.92 -19.90
N TYR A 225 -25.03 -6.81 -19.18
CA TYR A 225 -24.34 -6.51 -17.93
C TYR A 225 -24.60 -7.55 -16.84
N VAL A 226 -23.51 -8.03 -16.24
CA VAL A 226 -23.52 -9.09 -15.23
C VAL A 226 -23.21 -8.57 -13.84
N GLY A 227 -22.24 -7.67 -13.72
CA GLY A 227 -21.79 -7.17 -12.43
C GLY A 227 -20.60 -6.24 -12.55
N ARG A 228 -20.21 -5.66 -11.43
CA ARG A 228 -19.00 -4.82 -11.37
C ARG A 228 -18.25 -4.95 -10.06
N ILE A 229 -16.95 -4.67 -10.14
CA ILE A 229 -16.08 -4.46 -9.01
C ILE A 229 -15.71 -2.98 -9.01
N THR A 230 -15.82 -2.30 -7.88
CA THR A 230 -15.49 -0.87 -7.74
C THR A 230 -14.31 -0.70 -6.79
N ALA A 231 -13.26 -0.05 -7.27
CA ALA A 231 -12.13 0.45 -6.50
C ALA A 231 -12.23 1.98 -6.38
N THR A 232 -11.98 2.51 -5.19
CA THR A 232 -11.83 3.97 -4.99
C THR A 232 -10.36 4.27 -4.88
N GLU A 233 -9.84 5.08 -5.80
CA GLU A 233 -8.45 5.52 -5.80
C GLU A 233 -8.38 7.01 -5.50
N VAL A 234 -7.27 7.44 -4.90
CA VAL A 234 -7.04 8.83 -4.57
C VAL A 234 -5.56 9.14 -4.68
N THR A 235 -5.27 10.29 -5.25
CA THR A 235 -3.93 10.89 -5.24
C THR A 235 -4.03 12.35 -4.85
N TRP A 236 -2.89 12.96 -4.56
CA TRP A 236 -2.78 14.38 -4.30
C TRP A 236 -1.68 15.01 -5.15
N SER A 237 -1.88 16.22 -5.68
CA SER A 237 -0.81 16.98 -6.35
C SER A 237 -0.80 18.44 -5.93
N PHE A 238 0.35 19.09 -6.10
CA PHE A 238 0.50 20.52 -5.83
C PHE A 238 -0.38 21.39 -6.74
N ASP A 239 -0.66 20.94 -7.97
CA ASP A 239 -1.44 21.71 -8.93
C ASP A 239 -2.95 21.59 -8.70
N ASN A 240 -3.43 20.41 -8.30
CA ASN A 240 -4.86 20.07 -8.31
C ASN A 240 -5.43 19.64 -6.96
N GLY A 241 -4.59 19.47 -5.94
CA GLY A 241 -5.01 18.95 -4.63
C GLY A 241 -5.45 17.50 -4.73
N TRP A 242 -6.51 17.13 -4.01
CA TRP A 242 -7.05 15.77 -3.98
C TRP A 242 -7.75 15.38 -5.28
N HIS A 243 -7.36 14.22 -5.84
CA HIS A 243 -7.88 13.65 -7.09
C HIS A 243 -8.50 12.26 -6.86
N PRO A 244 -9.59 12.13 -6.07
CA PRO A 244 -10.26 10.86 -5.92
C PRO A 244 -10.99 10.48 -7.21
N HIS A 245 -11.05 9.19 -7.54
CA HIS A 245 -11.77 8.67 -8.70
C HIS A 245 -12.15 7.20 -8.49
N PHE A 246 -13.04 6.68 -9.33
CA PHE A 246 -13.42 5.27 -9.31
C PHE A 246 -12.84 4.54 -10.50
N HIS A 247 -12.23 3.39 -10.25
CA HIS A 247 -11.99 2.38 -11.26
C HIS A 247 -13.00 1.25 -11.08
N LEU A 248 -13.63 0.86 -12.18
CA LEU A 248 -14.62 -0.19 -12.20
C LEU A 248 -14.26 -1.25 -13.21
N LEU A 249 -14.20 -2.51 -12.76
CA LEU A 249 -14.21 -3.65 -13.67
C LEU A 249 -15.66 -4.04 -13.90
N VAL A 250 -16.13 -3.87 -15.13
CA VAL A 250 -17.53 -4.09 -15.53
C VAL A 250 -17.59 -5.32 -16.43
N PHE A 251 -18.43 -6.28 -16.04
CA PHE A 251 -18.52 -7.61 -16.64
C PHE A 251 -19.76 -7.69 -17.54
N PHE A 252 -19.58 -8.17 -18.76
CA PHE A 252 -20.62 -8.39 -19.76
C PHE A 252 -20.54 -9.82 -20.33
N ASP A 253 -21.66 -10.40 -20.73
CA ASP A 253 -21.74 -11.76 -21.27
C ASP A 253 -21.41 -11.86 -22.78
N HIS A 254 -21.32 -10.72 -23.48
CA HIS A 254 -20.84 -10.62 -24.85
C HIS A 254 -20.01 -9.34 -25.06
N GLU A 255 -19.36 -9.25 -26.22
CA GLU A 255 -18.57 -8.08 -26.60
C GLU A 255 -19.48 -6.86 -26.83
N ILE A 256 -19.05 -5.71 -26.33
CA ILE A 256 -19.78 -4.45 -26.48
C ILE A 256 -18.93 -3.38 -27.15
N ASN A 257 -19.60 -2.38 -27.74
CA ASN A 257 -18.95 -1.18 -28.24
C ASN A 257 -18.51 -0.28 -27.07
N ALA A 258 -17.23 -0.34 -26.70
CA ALA A 258 -16.64 0.44 -25.60
C ALA A 258 -16.82 1.95 -25.77
N GLN A 259 -16.66 2.47 -27.01
CA GLN A 259 -16.82 3.90 -27.29
C GLN A 259 -18.29 4.34 -27.12
N GLY A 260 -19.23 3.50 -27.56
CA GLY A 260 -20.66 3.72 -27.36
C GLY A 260 -21.02 3.76 -25.86
N LEU A 261 -20.50 2.80 -25.09
CA LEU A 261 -20.67 2.78 -23.63
C LEU A 261 -20.05 4.03 -22.98
N GLN A 262 -18.86 4.45 -23.40
CA GLN A 262 -18.19 5.64 -22.88
C GLN A 262 -19.03 6.90 -23.11
N THR A 263 -19.47 7.14 -24.34
CA THR A 263 -20.28 8.32 -24.68
C THR A 263 -21.58 8.35 -23.89
N PHE A 264 -22.24 7.19 -23.76
CA PHE A 264 -23.47 7.05 -22.97
C PHE A 264 -23.23 7.33 -21.47
N LEU A 265 -22.25 6.65 -20.87
CA LEU A 265 -21.93 6.82 -19.46
C LEU A 265 -21.39 8.22 -19.15
N ALA A 266 -20.69 8.88 -20.06
CA ALA A 266 -20.23 10.26 -19.87
C ALA A 266 -21.40 11.23 -19.68
N ASN A 267 -22.47 11.08 -20.47
CA ASN A 267 -23.69 11.87 -20.30
C ASN A 267 -24.36 11.59 -18.95
N GLU A 268 -24.54 10.31 -18.61
CA GLU A 268 -25.25 9.92 -17.39
C GLU A 268 -24.45 10.16 -16.11
N TRP A 269 -23.13 10.12 -16.19
CA TRP A 269 -22.22 10.48 -15.12
C TRP A 269 -22.28 11.98 -14.83
N ARG A 270 -22.27 12.84 -15.87
CA ARG A 270 -22.48 14.29 -15.70
C ARG A 270 -23.84 14.57 -15.05
N ASN A 271 -24.89 13.87 -15.46
CA ASN A 271 -26.21 13.98 -14.83
C ASN A 271 -26.18 13.57 -13.36
N ALA A 272 -25.46 12.50 -13.03
CA ALA A 272 -25.30 12.03 -11.66
C ALA A 272 -24.51 13.02 -10.79
N CYS A 273 -23.39 13.56 -11.30
CA CYS A 273 -22.60 14.61 -10.65
C CYS A 273 -23.46 15.85 -10.37
N ARG A 274 -24.23 16.32 -11.36
CA ARG A 274 -25.15 17.45 -11.20
C ARG A 274 -26.14 17.23 -10.06
N LYS A 275 -26.78 16.06 -10.03
CA LYS A 275 -27.75 15.68 -8.99
C LYS A 275 -27.11 15.44 -7.62
N ALA A 276 -25.80 15.21 -7.57
CA ALA A 276 -25.04 15.04 -6.34
C ALA A 276 -24.41 16.36 -5.83
N GLY A 277 -24.56 17.47 -6.56
CA GLY A 277 -23.96 18.77 -6.21
C GLY A 277 -22.46 18.87 -6.53
N LEU A 278 -21.93 17.97 -7.37
CA LEU A 278 -20.53 17.98 -7.79
C LEU A 278 -20.31 18.89 -9.00
N LYS A 279 -19.09 19.43 -9.13
CA LYS A 279 -18.62 20.09 -10.35
C LYS A 279 -18.66 19.10 -11.51
N LEU A 280 -19.22 19.53 -12.64
CA LEU A 280 -19.48 18.65 -13.78
C LEU A 280 -18.17 18.30 -14.50
N PRO A 281 -17.90 17.01 -14.79
CA PRO A 281 -16.82 16.65 -15.68
C PRO A 281 -17.10 17.11 -17.13
N SER A 282 -16.04 17.24 -17.92
CA SER A 282 -16.19 17.33 -19.38
C SER A 282 -16.59 15.97 -19.95
N MET A 283 -17.15 15.98 -21.16
CA MET A 283 -17.47 14.74 -21.88
C MET A 283 -16.23 13.87 -22.13
N GLU A 284 -15.09 14.51 -22.39
CA GLU A 284 -13.82 13.83 -22.72
C GLU A 284 -13.11 13.22 -21.51
N ARG A 285 -13.25 13.81 -20.31
CA ARG A 285 -12.44 13.46 -19.13
C ARG A 285 -13.24 12.92 -17.96
N GLY A 286 -14.57 12.85 -18.08
CA GLY A 286 -15.44 12.35 -17.02
C GLY A 286 -15.50 10.84 -16.94
N VAL A 287 -15.45 10.18 -18.10
CA VAL A 287 -15.54 8.72 -18.23
C VAL A 287 -14.56 8.24 -19.28
N ASP A 288 -13.77 7.23 -18.92
CA ASP A 288 -12.87 6.50 -19.82
C ASP A 288 -13.23 5.01 -19.77
N VAL A 289 -13.44 4.38 -20.92
CA VAL A 289 -13.77 2.95 -21.04
C VAL A 289 -12.70 2.26 -21.86
N ARG A 290 -12.06 1.24 -21.28
CA ARG A 290 -11.00 0.45 -21.90
C ARG A 290 -11.36 -1.04 -21.88
N ASP A 291 -10.85 -1.78 -22.86
CA ASP A 291 -11.09 -3.22 -23.00
C ASP A 291 -10.31 -4.08 -21.97
N GLY A 292 -10.45 -5.40 -22.11
CA GLY A 292 -9.86 -6.39 -21.21
C GLY A 292 -8.33 -6.37 -21.14
N THR A 293 -7.62 -5.91 -22.17
CA THR A 293 -6.15 -5.79 -22.15
C THR A 293 -5.72 -4.79 -21.08
N TYR A 294 -6.47 -3.69 -20.95
CA TYR A 294 -6.24 -2.68 -19.92
C TYR A 294 -6.71 -3.13 -18.54
N ALA A 295 -7.76 -3.95 -18.46
CA ALA A 295 -8.19 -4.56 -17.20
C ALA A 295 -7.07 -5.43 -16.59
N ASP A 296 -6.39 -6.25 -17.40
CA ASP A 296 -5.25 -7.06 -16.92
C ASP A 296 -4.07 -6.19 -16.49
N GLN A 297 -3.76 -5.16 -17.29
CA GLN A 297 -2.70 -4.20 -16.92
C GLN A 297 -3.05 -3.45 -15.63
N TYR A 298 -4.32 -3.11 -15.43
CA TYR A 298 -4.79 -2.46 -14.21
C TYR A 298 -4.59 -3.37 -13.00
N VAL A 299 -5.07 -4.62 -13.07
CA VAL A 299 -4.87 -5.62 -12.00
C VAL A 299 -3.38 -5.87 -11.74
N ALA A 300 -2.55 -5.94 -12.79
CA ALA A 300 -1.11 -6.12 -12.65
C ALA A 300 -0.44 -4.93 -11.93
N LYS A 301 -0.91 -3.69 -12.17
CA LYS A 301 -0.44 -2.45 -11.54
C LYS A 301 -1.00 -2.24 -10.14
N TRP A 302 -1.98 -3.04 -9.73
CA TRP A 302 -2.62 -2.95 -8.43
C TRP A 302 -1.75 -3.68 -7.39
N GLY A 303 -1.52 -3.04 -6.23
CA GLY A 303 -0.57 -3.54 -5.22
C GLY A 303 0.29 -2.45 -4.60
N LEU A 304 0.48 -2.51 -3.28
CA LEU A 304 1.41 -1.63 -2.57
C LEU A 304 2.83 -1.77 -3.14
N GLU A 305 3.24 -2.95 -3.57
CA GLU A 305 4.59 -3.20 -4.11
C GLU A 305 4.86 -2.43 -5.40
N HIS A 306 3.83 -2.23 -6.22
CA HIS A 306 3.90 -1.39 -7.41
C HIS A 306 3.99 0.10 -7.06
N GLU A 307 3.34 0.53 -5.98
CA GLU A 307 3.46 1.89 -5.45
C GLU A 307 4.84 2.15 -4.83
N LEU A 308 5.37 1.16 -4.09
CA LEU A 308 6.67 1.23 -3.44
C LEU A 308 7.82 1.30 -4.46
N THR A 309 7.76 0.48 -5.51
CA THR A 309 8.75 0.47 -6.60
C THR A 309 8.70 1.73 -7.47
N LYS A 310 7.52 2.35 -7.63
CA LYS A 310 7.37 3.61 -8.37
C LYS A 310 7.72 4.86 -7.56
N GLY A 311 7.75 4.78 -6.23
CA GLY A 311 8.09 5.90 -5.35
C GLY A 311 9.43 6.56 -5.69
N HIS A 312 10.42 5.76 -6.11
CA HIS A 312 11.76 6.26 -6.46
C HIS A 312 11.81 7.01 -7.80
N VAL A 313 10.80 6.83 -8.66
CA VAL A 313 10.69 7.49 -9.97
C VAL A 313 10.00 8.85 -9.84
N LYS A 314 9.07 9.01 -8.88
CA LYS A 314 8.29 10.24 -8.72
C LYS A 314 9.08 11.36 -8.03
N LYS A 315 9.89 12.11 -8.78
CA LYS A 315 10.79 13.18 -8.27
C LYS A 315 10.42 14.60 -8.72
N GLY A 316 9.16 14.89 -9.05
CA GLY A 316 8.78 16.19 -9.63
C GLY A 316 7.50 16.82 -9.08
N ARG A 317 7.44 18.16 -9.11
CA ARG A 317 6.24 18.99 -8.76
C ARG A 317 5.00 18.74 -9.63
N GLY A 318 5.15 18.02 -10.76
CA GLY A 318 4.06 17.71 -11.70
C GLY A 318 3.45 16.32 -11.56
N GLU A 319 3.90 15.48 -10.62
CA GLU A 319 3.39 14.12 -10.46
C GLU A 319 2.49 13.97 -9.23
N SER A 320 1.43 13.16 -9.37
CA SER A 320 0.47 12.93 -8.30
C SER A 320 0.98 11.89 -7.30
N LEU A 321 0.88 12.21 -6.02
CA LEU A 321 1.31 11.41 -4.88
C LEU A 321 0.17 10.50 -4.41
N THR A 322 0.46 9.22 -4.23
CA THR A 322 -0.42 8.29 -3.49
C THR A 322 -0.37 8.62 -1.99
N PRO A 323 -1.32 8.13 -1.17
CA PRO A 323 -1.26 8.32 0.27
C PRO A 323 0.02 7.79 0.93
N PHE A 324 0.60 6.69 0.45
CA PHE A 324 1.89 6.20 0.94
C PHE A 324 3.07 7.01 0.40
N ASP A 325 2.95 7.65 -0.76
CA ASP A 325 3.92 8.66 -1.21
C ASP A 325 3.94 9.86 -0.22
N LEU A 326 2.78 10.28 0.31
CA LEU A 326 2.73 11.34 1.34
C LEU A 326 3.53 10.97 2.59
N LEU A 327 3.43 9.71 3.05
CA LEU A 327 4.25 9.22 4.16
C LEU A 327 5.75 9.23 3.83
N ARG A 328 6.14 8.89 2.59
CA ARG A 328 7.55 8.95 2.17
C ARG A 328 8.08 10.38 2.15
N GLN A 329 7.24 11.34 1.77
CA GLN A 329 7.61 12.75 1.70
C GLN A 329 7.53 13.46 3.06
N TYR A 330 6.92 12.83 4.08
CA TYR A 330 6.78 13.40 5.42
C TYR A 330 8.06 14.00 6.02
N PRO A 331 9.26 13.36 5.92
CA PRO A 331 10.48 13.96 6.45
C PRO A 331 10.87 15.30 5.83
N GLU A 332 10.47 15.56 4.58
CA GLU A 332 10.78 16.80 3.85
C GLU A 332 9.87 17.96 4.28
N SER A 333 8.62 17.67 4.62
CA SER A 333 7.66 18.66 5.12
C SER A 333 6.65 18.00 6.07
N PRO A 334 7.01 17.83 7.36
CA PRO A 334 6.17 17.12 8.33
C PRO A 334 4.79 17.73 8.52
N GLU A 335 4.69 19.06 8.47
CA GLU A 335 3.43 19.80 8.61
C GLU A 335 2.49 19.50 7.44
N LEU A 336 2.93 19.78 6.20
CA LEU A 336 2.11 19.59 5.00
C LEU A 336 1.70 18.13 4.81
N PHE A 337 2.66 17.21 4.73
CA PHE A 337 2.36 15.81 4.43
C PHE A 337 1.72 15.10 5.62
N GLY A 338 2.00 15.54 6.85
CA GLY A 338 1.33 15.05 8.05
C GLY A 338 -0.15 15.42 8.07
N ASP A 339 -0.50 16.66 7.72
CA ASP A 339 -1.88 17.11 7.67
C ASP A 339 -2.66 16.45 6.52
N LEU A 340 -2.06 16.35 5.32
CA LEU A 340 -2.67 15.65 4.18
C LEU A 340 -2.91 14.17 4.50
N PHE A 341 -1.95 13.48 5.12
CA PHE A 341 -2.13 12.08 5.49
C PHE A 341 -3.20 11.91 6.59
N ARG A 342 -3.34 12.87 7.50
CA ARG A 342 -4.38 12.86 8.54
C ARG A 342 -5.77 13.04 7.92
N GLU A 343 -5.94 13.99 7.00
CA GLU A 343 -7.16 14.19 6.24
C GLU A 343 -7.55 12.91 5.49
N PHE A 344 -6.61 12.33 4.74
CA PHE A 344 -6.80 11.07 4.04
C PHE A 344 -7.21 9.92 4.98
N ALA A 345 -6.48 9.75 6.09
CA ALA A 345 -6.74 8.67 7.04
C ALA A 345 -8.15 8.77 7.63
N ASP A 346 -8.57 9.96 8.04
CA ASP A 346 -9.91 10.21 8.57
C ASP A 346 -10.97 10.00 7.49
N ALA A 347 -10.75 10.54 6.29
CA ALA A 347 -11.69 10.42 5.17
C ALA A 347 -11.88 8.96 4.71
N PHE A 348 -10.85 8.12 4.76
CA PHE A 348 -10.90 6.71 4.32
C PHE A 348 -11.18 5.69 5.43
N LYS A 349 -11.29 6.13 6.69
CA LYS A 349 -11.54 5.24 7.82
C LYS A 349 -12.81 4.40 7.61
N GLY A 350 -12.66 3.08 7.69
CA GLY A 350 -13.76 2.12 7.55
C GLY A 350 -14.27 1.91 6.12
N LYS A 351 -13.62 2.50 5.11
CA LYS A 351 -13.93 2.20 3.70
C LYS A 351 -13.26 0.91 3.26
N ARG A 352 -13.93 0.18 2.36
CA ARG A 352 -13.40 -1.02 1.71
C ARG A 352 -12.57 -0.63 0.48
N GLN A 353 -11.50 -1.38 0.22
CA GLN A 353 -10.66 -1.20 -0.97
C GLN A 353 -11.43 -1.54 -2.26
N LEU A 354 -12.09 -2.70 -2.25
CA LEU A 354 -12.89 -3.23 -3.35
C LEU A 354 -14.32 -3.50 -2.91
N VAL A 355 -15.26 -3.16 -3.77
CA VAL A 355 -16.68 -3.47 -3.58
C VAL A 355 -17.19 -4.23 -4.78
N TRP A 356 -17.60 -5.48 -4.55
CA TRP A 356 -18.20 -6.35 -5.55
C TRP A 356 -19.73 -6.18 -5.52
N THR A 357 -20.37 -6.21 -6.68
CA THR A 357 -21.84 -6.32 -6.72
C THR A 357 -22.31 -7.65 -6.13
N LYS A 358 -23.48 -7.64 -5.49
CA LYS A 358 -24.08 -8.83 -4.86
C LYS A 358 -24.13 -10.00 -5.85
N GLY A 359 -23.66 -11.18 -5.44
CA GLY A 359 -23.65 -12.42 -6.24
C GLY A 359 -22.50 -12.53 -7.24
N LEU A 360 -21.69 -11.47 -7.44
CA LEU A 360 -20.61 -11.52 -8.43
C LEU A 360 -19.49 -12.49 -8.05
N LYS A 361 -19.07 -12.52 -6.78
CA LYS A 361 -18.03 -13.45 -6.31
C LYS A 361 -18.43 -14.92 -6.51
N GLU A 362 -19.66 -15.26 -6.13
CA GLU A 362 -20.24 -16.59 -6.35
C GLU A 362 -20.26 -16.96 -7.84
N LEU A 363 -20.75 -16.05 -8.69
CA LEU A 363 -20.80 -16.26 -10.14
C LEU A 363 -19.43 -16.49 -10.78
N LEU A 364 -18.41 -15.79 -10.26
CA LEU A 364 -17.02 -15.87 -10.72
C LEU A 364 -16.19 -16.93 -9.99
N ALA A 365 -16.81 -17.71 -9.10
CA ALA A 365 -16.14 -18.73 -8.27
C ALA A 365 -14.89 -18.15 -7.55
N VAL A 366 -15.09 -17.03 -6.87
CA VAL A 366 -14.11 -16.37 -5.99
C VAL A 366 -14.63 -16.44 -4.56
N ASP A 367 -13.75 -16.81 -3.63
CA ASP A 367 -14.12 -16.96 -2.23
C ASP A 367 -14.47 -15.61 -1.56
N GLU A 368 -15.36 -15.66 -0.58
CA GLU A 368 -15.66 -14.53 0.29
C GLU A 368 -14.75 -14.55 1.51
N LYS A 369 -13.76 -13.65 1.53
CA LYS A 369 -12.89 -13.40 2.69
C LYS A 369 -12.93 -11.94 3.07
N THR A 370 -13.07 -11.66 4.35
CA THR A 370 -12.91 -10.32 4.95
C THR A 370 -11.44 -9.93 5.06
N ASP A 371 -11.15 -8.64 5.19
CA ASP A 371 -9.77 -8.16 5.35
C ASP A 371 -9.15 -8.68 6.66
N GLU A 372 -9.97 -8.82 7.71
CA GLU A 372 -9.56 -9.47 8.96
C GLU A 372 -9.20 -10.95 8.77
N GLU A 373 -10.04 -11.75 8.10
CA GLU A 373 -9.75 -13.17 7.83
C GLU A 373 -8.47 -13.35 7.02
N ILE A 374 -8.26 -12.52 5.99
CA ILE A 374 -7.04 -12.54 5.16
C ILE A 374 -5.78 -12.41 6.03
N ILE A 375 -5.82 -11.52 7.01
CA ILE A 375 -4.67 -11.28 7.89
C ILE A 375 -4.39 -12.49 8.79
N PHE A 376 -5.43 -13.11 9.36
CA PHE A 376 -5.29 -14.22 10.32
C PHE A 376 -5.00 -15.57 9.64
N GLU A 377 -5.34 -15.76 8.36
CA GLU A 377 -5.13 -17.03 7.66
C GLU A 377 -3.65 -17.38 7.41
N THR A 378 -2.74 -16.39 7.47
CA THR A 378 -1.31 -16.52 7.11
C THR A 378 -0.52 -17.50 8.00
N GLU A 379 -1.09 -17.98 9.11
CA GLU A 379 -0.38 -18.76 10.13
C GLU A 379 -0.28 -20.27 9.82
N LYS A 380 -1.11 -20.81 8.91
CA LYS A 380 -1.32 -22.27 8.74
C LYS A 380 -0.14 -23.05 8.13
N GLU A 381 0.78 -22.37 7.43
CA GLU A 381 1.87 -23.00 6.67
C GLU A 381 3.26 -22.61 7.22
N SER A 382 3.35 -22.32 8.51
CA SER A 382 4.61 -21.86 9.12
C SER A 382 4.91 -22.57 10.42
N ILE A 383 6.19 -22.74 10.72
CA ILE A 383 6.67 -23.35 11.96
C ILE A 383 7.15 -22.25 12.92
N LEU A 384 6.86 -22.41 14.21
CA LEU A 384 7.38 -21.54 15.26
C LEU A 384 8.84 -21.91 15.53
N ILE A 385 9.76 -20.95 15.35
CA ILE A 385 11.20 -21.17 15.53
C ILE A 385 11.76 -20.48 16.78
N ASN A 386 11.08 -19.43 17.26
CA ASN A 386 11.50 -18.70 18.44
C ASN A 386 10.29 -18.01 19.09
N GLU A 387 10.38 -17.76 20.39
CA GLU A 387 9.44 -16.93 21.13
C GLU A 387 10.22 -15.83 21.86
N LEU A 388 10.01 -14.58 21.43
CA LEU A 388 10.68 -13.42 22.00
C LEU A 388 10.01 -12.99 23.30
N ALA A 389 10.82 -12.81 24.35
CA ALA A 389 10.39 -12.14 25.58
C ALA A 389 9.87 -10.72 25.30
N GLY A 390 8.99 -10.22 26.16
CA GLY A 390 8.35 -8.91 25.98
C GLY A 390 9.35 -7.76 25.94
N GLU A 391 10.39 -7.84 26.77
CA GLU A 391 11.46 -6.86 26.89
C GLU A 391 12.30 -6.81 25.60
N ILE A 392 12.62 -7.98 25.01
CA ILE A 392 13.33 -8.05 23.72
C ILE A 392 12.47 -7.44 22.62
N TRP A 393 11.17 -7.75 22.61
CA TRP A 393 10.25 -7.18 21.65
C TRP A 393 10.17 -5.66 21.76
N GLU A 394 10.12 -5.12 22.98
CA GLU A 394 10.12 -3.68 23.24
C GLU A 394 11.38 -3.01 22.67
N LEU A 395 12.56 -3.64 22.76
CA LEU A 395 13.79 -3.14 22.15
C LEU A 395 13.68 -3.08 20.61
N LEU A 396 13.22 -4.15 19.97
CA LEU A 396 13.03 -4.19 18.51
C LEU A 396 12.06 -3.08 18.04
N VAL A 397 11.01 -2.86 18.81
CA VAL A 397 9.96 -1.87 18.57
C VAL A 397 10.45 -0.44 18.80
N LYS A 398 11.28 -0.22 19.82
CA LYS A 398 11.89 1.07 20.19
C LYS A 398 12.92 1.50 19.15
N TYR A 399 13.84 0.61 18.77
CA TYR A 399 14.92 0.89 17.83
C TYR A 399 14.58 0.58 16.37
N GLN A 400 13.31 0.28 16.10
CA GLN A 400 12.75 0.07 14.76
C GLN A 400 13.39 -1.09 13.97
N GLN A 401 13.96 -2.09 14.67
CA GLN A 401 14.69 -3.22 14.06
C GLN A 401 13.79 -4.43 13.71
N ARG A 402 12.49 -4.21 13.48
CA ARG A 402 11.53 -5.28 13.20
C ARG A 402 11.76 -5.95 11.84
N ALA A 403 12.23 -5.19 10.84
CA ALA A 403 12.49 -5.75 9.52
C ALA A 403 13.80 -6.55 9.52
N GLU A 404 14.84 -5.93 10.08
CA GLU A 404 16.21 -6.42 10.17
C GLU A 404 16.27 -7.71 11.01
N TYR A 405 15.50 -7.78 12.10
CA TYR A 405 15.41 -9.00 12.89
C TYR A 405 14.81 -10.17 12.09
N LEU A 406 13.71 -9.94 11.34
CA LEU A 406 13.14 -11.00 10.50
C LEU A 406 14.09 -11.41 9.36
N GLU A 407 14.83 -10.48 8.79
CA GLU A 407 15.86 -10.81 7.79
C GLU A 407 17.01 -11.62 8.41
N ALA A 408 17.47 -11.25 9.60
CA ALA A 408 18.51 -11.98 10.32
C ALA A 408 18.06 -13.41 10.61
N ILE A 409 16.81 -13.60 11.05
CA ILE A 409 16.18 -14.90 11.26
C ILE A 409 16.16 -15.75 9.98
N GLU A 410 15.80 -15.17 8.84
CA GLU A 410 15.77 -15.89 7.56
C GLU A 410 17.15 -16.36 7.13
N LYS A 411 18.18 -15.53 7.34
CA LYS A 411 19.57 -15.89 7.06
C LYS A 411 20.07 -16.97 8.01
N ASP A 412 19.82 -16.79 9.31
CA ASP A 412 20.23 -17.74 10.34
C ASP A 412 19.56 -19.10 10.16
N TYR A 413 18.30 -19.15 9.71
CA TYR A 413 17.65 -20.41 9.38
C TYR A 413 18.28 -21.11 8.17
N ALA A 414 18.74 -20.34 7.18
CA ALA A 414 19.33 -20.87 5.96
C ALA A 414 20.76 -21.39 6.16
N ASP A 415 21.54 -20.79 7.06
CA ASP A 415 22.97 -21.09 7.23
C ASP A 415 23.40 -21.42 8.67
N ASN A 416 22.44 -21.62 9.57
CA ASN A 416 22.66 -21.85 11.01
C ASN A 416 23.52 -20.76 11.69
N GLY A 417 23.35 -19.50 11.27
CA GLY A 417 23.98 -18.33 11.87
C GLY A 417 23.36 -17.87 13.20
N ASP A 418 23.91 -16.78 13.75
CA ASP A 418 23.49 -16.18 15.02
C ASP A 418 23.19 -14.67 14.92
N ARG A 419 22.95 -14.14 13.72
CA ARG A 419 22.78 -12.70 13.43
C ARG A 419 21.64 -12.09 14.23
N ALA A 420 20.52 -12.80 14.37
CA ALA A 420 19.37 -12.33 15.13
C ALA A 420 19.69 -12.16 16.61
N TYR A 421 20.49 -13.08 17.17
CA TYR A 421 20.97 -13.00 18.54
C TYR A 421 21.95 -11.83 18.73
N GLN A 422 22.92 -11.68 17.82
CA GLN A 422 23.88 -10.57 17.85
C GLN A 422 23.17 -9.20 17.73
N LEU A 423 22.12 -9.10 16.91
CA LEU A 423 21.30 -7.89 16.82
C LEU A 423 20.63 -7.58 18.16
N VAL A 424 20.01 -8.57 18.82
CA VAL A 424 19.37 -8.37 20.12
C VAL A 424 20.39 -7.92 21.17
N LEU A 425 21.56 -8.57 21.24
CA LEU A 425 22.63 -8.16 22.16
C LEU A 425 23.09 -6.72 21.92
N LYS A 426 23.25 -6.33 20.65
CA LYS A 426 23.62 -4.96 20.27
C LYS A 426 22.57 -3.95 20.78
N LEU A 427 21.29 -4.25 20.62
CA LEU A 427 20.20 -3.37 21.07
C LEU A 427 20.10 -3.29 22.59
N ALA A 428 20.29 -4.41 23.29
CA ALA A 428 20.30 -4.43 24.75
C ALA A 428 21.46 -3.59 25.32
N ASN A 429 22.66 -3.72 24.74
CA ASN A 429 23.83 -2.92 25.13
C ASN A 429 23.60 -1.42 24.85
N PHE A 430 22.97 -1.08 23.73
CA PHE A 430 22.64 0.31 23.43
C PHE A 430 21.62 0.87 24.44
N TYR A 431 20.61 0.08 24.80
CA TYR A 431 19.61 0.48 25.78
C TYR A 431 20.19 0.67 27.19
N ALA A 432 21.09 -0.23 27.62
CA ALA A 432 21.78 -0.10 28.90
C ALA A 432 22.56 1.23 28.98
N LYS A 433 23.29 1.58 27.92
CA LYS A 433 24.01 2.87 27.83
C LYS A 433 23.07 4.07 27.88
N GLU A 434 21.97 4.05 27.15
CA GLU A 434 20.97 5.13 27.21
C GLU A 434 20.40 5.30 28.63
N ILE A 435 20.19 4.21 29.38
CA ILE A 435 19.73 4.30 30.78
C ILE A 435 20.80 4.94 31.66
N GLU A 436 22.06 4.50 31.53
CA GLU A 436 23.18 5.07 32.30
C GLU A 436 23.34 6.57 32.04
N GLU A 437 23.26 7.00 30.78
CA GLU A 437 23.35 8.40 30.37
C GLU A 437 22.18 9.26 30.88
N ASN A 438 20.97 8.70 30.99
CA ASN A 438 19.81 9.43 31.50
C ASN A 438 19.77 9.52 33.04
N LEU A 439 20.54 8.67 33.73
CA LEU A 439 20.65 8.66 35.19
C LEU A 439 21.82 9.51 35.71
N ALA A 440 22.80 9.79 34.84
CA ALA A 440 23.91 10.72 35.08
C ALA A 440 23.46 12.17 34.87
#